data_AF-A0A9C9ESA4-F1
#
_entry.id   AF-A0A9C9ESA4-F1
#
_cell.length_a   1.000
_cell.length_b   1.000
_cell.length_c   1.000
_cell.angle_alpha   90.00
_cell.angle_beta   90.00
_cell.angle_gamma   90.00
#
_symmetry.space_group_name_H-M   'P 1'
#
loop_
_entity.id
_entity.type
_entity.pdbx_description
1 polymer ?
#
loop_
_entity_poly.entity_id
_entity_poly.type
_entity_poly.pdbx_seq_one_letter_code
_entity_poly.pdbx_strand_id
1 'polypeptide(L)' 'VERFRHRYYHKLDYFPKTYGFEACTGCGRCIVACPGKIDMRKVLKEVCKA' A
#
# COMPACT_ATOMS: atom_id res chain seq x y z
N VAL A 1 -14.75 1.80 -4.19
CA VAL A 1 -13.80 0.73 -3.79
C VAL A 1 -12.64 0.60 -4.78
N GLU A 2 -12.89 0.65 -6.09
CA GLU A 2 -11.88 0.48 -7.14
C GLU A 2 -10.64 1.38 -7.02
N ARG A 3 -10.82 2.69 -6.77
CA ARG A 3 -9.70 3.64 -6.59
C ARG A 3 -8.82 3.31 -5.38
N PHE A 4 -9.42 2.80 -4.30
CA PHE A 4 -8.70 2.39 -3.10
C PHE A 4 -7.88 1.13 -3.40
N ARG A 5 -8.50 0.15 -4.05
CA ARG A 5 -7.85 -1.08 -4.53
C ARG A 5 -6.66 -0.76 -5.45
N HIS A 6 -6.87 0.12 -6.44
CA HIS A 6 -5.82 0.56 -7.35
C HIS A 6 -4.65 1.22 -6.61
N ARG A 7 -4.92 2.08 -5.61
CA ARG A 7 -3.85 2.70 -4.81
C ARG A 7 -2.97 1.67 -4.10
N TYR A 8 -3.56 0.62 -3.54
CA TYR A 8 -2.80 -0.45 -2.86
C TYR A 8 -1.94 -1.22 -3.84
N TYR A 9 -2.55 -1.77 -4.90
CA TYR A 9 -1.81 -2.58 -5.87
C TYR A 9 -0.77 -1.78 -6.63
N HIS A 10 -1.08 -0.54 -7.05
CA HIS A 10 -0.11 0.31 -7.73
C HIS A 10 1.08 0.63 -6.82
N LYS A 11 0.91 0.82 -5.51
CA LYS A 11 2.05 1.19 -4.67
C LYS A 11 2.88 0.00 -4.19
N LEU A 12 2.23 -1.13 -3.97
CA LEU A 12 2.79 -2.23 -3.19
C LEU A 12 2.84 -3.58 -3.93
N ASP A 13 2.20 -3.72 -5.09
CA ASP A 13 2.18 -4.99 -5.84
C ASP A 13 2.67 -4.83 -7.29
N TYR A 14 1.91 -4.15 -8.14
CA TYR A 14 2.22 -4.02 -9.56
C TYR A 14 3.50 -3.25 -9.81
N PHE A 15 3.67 -2.11 -9.14
CA PHE A 15 4.83 -1.26 -9.41
C PHE A 15 6.16 -1.90 -8.97
N PRO A 16 6.26 -2.53 -7.78
CA PRO A 16 7.44 -3.34 -7.44
C PRO A 16 7.70 -4.46 -8.45
N LYS A 17 6.65 -5.17 -8.92
CA LYS A 17 6.80 -6.24 -9.92
C LYS A 17 7.27 -5.74 -11.28
N THR A 18 6.82 -4.56 -11.71
CA THR A 18 7.16 -4.01 -13.02
C THR A 18 8.51 -3.29 -13.02
N TYR A 19 8.85 -2.57 -11.96
CA TYR A 19 10.02 -1.67 -11.93
C TYR A 19 11.12 -2.10 -10.97
N GLY A 20 10.91 -3.13 -10.15
CA GLY A 20 11.90 -3.67 -9.23
C GLY A 20 12.12 -2.84 -7.96
N PHE A 21 11.33 -1.80 -7.71
CA PHE A 21 11.40 -1.00 -6.48
C PHE A 21 10.03 -0.57 -5.97
N GLU A 22 9.94 -0.29 -4.67
CA GLU A 22 8.70 0.10 -4.01
C GLU A 22 8.26 1.53 -4.39
N ALA A 23 7.02 1.70 -4.85
CA ALA A 23 6.41 3.02 -5.09
C ALA A 23 5.91 3.71 -3.79
N CYS A 24 6.16 3.10 -2.64
CA CYS A 24 5.85 3.62 -1.33
C CYS A 24 7.12 4.14 -0.66
N THR A 25 7.24 5.46 -0.51
CA THR A 25 8.41 6.10 0.13
C THR A 25 8.29 6.22 1.65
N GLY A 26 7.24 5.66 2.27
CA GLY A 26 7.03 5.78 3.72
C GLY A 26 6.52 7.13 4.22
N CYS A 27 6.08 8.04 3.33
CA CYS A 27 5.64 9.40 3.67
C CYS A 27 4.45 9.54 4.66
N GLY A 28 3.82 8.45 5.11
CA GLY A 28 2.75 8.48 6.13
C GLY A 28 1.41 9.10 5.71
N ARG A 29 1.31 9.76 4.55
CA ARG A 29 0.09 10.45 4.06
C ARG A 29 -1.16 9.58 4.05
N CYS A 30 -1.01 8.28 3.82
CA CYS A 30 -2.12 7.34 3.84
C CYS A 30 -2.70 7.09 5.23
N ILE A 31 -1.87 7.09 6.27
CA ILE A 31 -2.28 6.90 7.67
C ILE A 31 -2.99 8.15 8.15
N VAL A 32 -2.42 9.33 7.88
CA VAL A 32 -3.00 10.63 8.27
C VAL A 32 -4.38 10.83 7.64
N ALA A 33 -4.54 10.47 6.37
CA ALA A 33 -5.82 10.59 5.67
C ALA A 33 -6.85 9.52 6.08
N CYS A 34 -6.43 8.44 6.75
CA CYS A 34 -7.34 7.35 7.13
C CYS A 34 -7.98 7.66 8.49
N PRO A 35 -9.32 7.70 8.60
CA PRO A 35 -9.99 7.94 9.88
C PRO A 35 -9.66 6.86 10.92
N GLY A 36 -9.43 5.62 10.48
CA GLY A 36 -9.02 4.50 11.33
C GLY A 36 -7.51 4.38 11.56
N LYS A 37 -6.69 5.33 11.07
CA LYS A 37 -5.22 5.30 11.18
C LYS A 37 -4.59 3.99 10.68
N ILE A 38 -5.17 3.40 9.64
CA ILE A 38 -4.73 2.12 9.09
C ILE A 38 -3.45 2.32 8.28
N ASP A 39 -2.43 1.52 8.59
CA ASP A 39 -1.20 1.43 7.80
C ASP A 39 -1.31 0.34 6.74
N MET A 40 -1.46 0.75 5.48
CA MET A 40 -1.58 -0.17 4.35
C MET A 40 -0.39 -1.13 4.20
N ARG A 41 0.82 -0.72 4.62
CA ARG A 41 2.03 -1.57 4.53
C ARG A 41 1.94 -2.72 5.51
N LYS A 42 1.44 -2.45 6.71
CA LYS A 42 1.21 -3.49 7.73
C LYS A 42 0.17 -4.48 7.26
N VAL A 43 -0.97 -3.99 6.75
CA VAL A 43 -2.05 -4.84 6.22
C VAL A 43 -1.52 -5.80 5.15
N LEU A 44 -0.77 -5.29 4.16
CA LEU A 44 -0.21 -6.15 3.13
C LEU A 44 0.78 -7.18 3.68
N LYS A 45 1.66 -6.76 4.61
CA LYS A 45 2.62 -7.67 5.25
C LYS A 45 1.92 -8.79 6.02
N GLU A 46 0.77 -8.52 6.64
CA GLU A 46 -0.01 -9.55 7.34
C GLU A 46 -0.72 -10.48 6.35
N VAL A 47 -1.26 -9.96 5.25
CA VAL A 47 -1.95 -10.78 4.22
C VAL A 47 -0.97 -11.66 3.44
N CYS A 48 0.24 -11.17 3.11
CA CYS A 48 1.24 -11.93 2.36
C CYS A 48 2.03 -12.95 3.19
N LYS A 49 1.89 -12.95 4.53
CA LYS A 49 2.48 -13.97 5.41
C LYS A 49 1.65 -15.26 5.46
N ALA A 50 0.45 -15.25 4.89
CA ALA A 50 -0.45 -16.40 4.81
C ALA A 50 -0.18 -17.25 3.56
#